data_AF-A0A0D2IZ37-F1
#
_entry.id   AF-A0A0D2IZ37-F1
#
_cell.length_a   1.000
_cell.length_b   1.000
_cell.length_c   1.000
_cell.angle_alpha   90.00
_cell.angle_beta   90.00
_cell.angle_gamma   90.00
#
_symmetry.space_group_name_H-M   'P 1'
#
loop_
_entity.id
_entity.type
_entity.pdbx_description
1 polymer ?
#
loop_
_entity_poly.entity_id
_entity_poly.type
_entity_poly.pdbx_seq_one_letter_code
_entity_poly.pdbx_strand_id
1 'polypeptide(L)'
;MGRRAVVGTVASLAFVAGIAFAVRSASVQGAELLFDSATWLVWLSPFAGVLAAGVTKRKDPVIEGERVLRHDDAAILEHWAHGIGTAVLLVSGIALGFLFVPSLLGAGAPVWAAMNVHFVAVVVFLFGTFYYGANTALALKRFAEHLPTRDAIDYTRRHYGLLLGFKKLTFPPERKYFESEKMAFILALVSTVVIIATGLVKVAAHAIDVPGWLLAVATPAHD
;
A
#
# COMPACT_ATOMS: atom_id res chain seq x y z
N MET A 1 14.55 21.70 -13.60
CA MET A 1 13.63 20.98 -12.68
C MET A 1 14.32 20.72 -11.37
N GLY A 2 13.63 20.87 -10.24
CA GLY A 2 14.19 20.48 -8.93
C GLY A 2 14.31 18.96 -8.79
N ARG A 3 15.23 18.48 -7.94
CA ARG A 3 15.49 17.04 -7.69
C ARG A 3 14.21 16.23 -7.45
N ARG A 4 13.26 16.78 -6.67
CA ARG A 4 11.96 16.16 -6.38
C ARG A 4 11.14 15.89 -7.64
N ALA A 5 11.08 16.87 -8.54
CA ALA A 5 10.34 16.73 -9.80
C ALA A 5 10.97 15.65 -10.67
N VAL A 6 12.30 15.57 -10.73
CA VAL A 6 12.99 14.51 -11.50
C VAL A 6 12.70 13.12 -10.93
N VAL A 7 12.85 12.94 -9.62
CA VAL A 7 12.57 11.63 -8.96
C VAL A 7 11.12 11.23 -9.15
N GLY A 8 10.18 12.17 -8.95
CA GLY A 8 8.75 11.92 -9.17
C GLY A 8 8.46 11.52 -10.61
N THR A 9 8.97 12.27 -11.60
CA THR A 9 8.79 11.95 -13.02
C THR A 9 9.37 10.59 -13.38
N VAL A 10 10.57 10.25 -12.93
CA VAL A 10 11.19 8.94 -13.20
C VAL A 10 10.36 7.81 -12.59
N ALA A 11 9.91 7.95 -11.33
CA ALA A 11 9.09 6.94 -10.67
C ALA A 11 7.75 6.75 -11.38
N SER A 12 7.08 7.84 -11.78
CA SER A 12 5.82 7.78 -12.54
C SER A 12 6.00 7.13 -13.90
N LEU A 13 7.07 7.48 -14.64
CA LEU A 13 7.37 6.87 -15.94
C LEU A 13 7.68 5.38 -15.82
N ALA A 14 8.46 4.98 -14.81
CA ALA A 14 8.76 3.58 -14.55
C ALA A 14 7.48 2.79 -14.23
N PHE A 15 6.60 3.35 -13.41
CA PHE A 15 5.31 2.73 -13.10
C PHE A 15 4.42 2.58 -14.34
N VAL A 16 4.26 3.65 -15.13
CA VAL A 16 3.46 3.62 -16.36
C VAL A 16 4.05 2.63 -17.38
N ALA A 17 5.37 2.60 -17.54
CA ALA A 17 6.05 1.62 -18.40
C ALA A 17 5.83 0.18 -17.91
N GLY A 18 5.88 -0.05 -16.60
CA GLY A 18 5.55 -1.35 -15.99
C GLY A 18 4.13 -1.80 -16.29
N ILE A 19 3.14 -0.90 -16.14
CA ILE A 19 1.74 -1.19 -16.48
C ILE A 19 1.58 -1.47 -17.98
N ALA A 20 2.19 -0.66 -18.85
CA ALA A 20 2.14 -0.87 -20.30
C ALA A 20 2.78 -2.21 -20.71
N PHE A 21 3.90 -2.58 -20.08
CA PHE A 21 4.53 -3.88 -20.26
C PHE A 21 3.64 -5.03 -19.78
N ALA A 22 3.03 -4.91 -18.60
CA ALA A 22 2.11 -5.90 -18.05
C ALA A 22 0.93 -6.17 -19.00
N VAL A 23 0.29 -5.12 -19.51
CA VAL A 23 -0.82 -5.24 -20.47
C VAL A 23 -0.36 -5.86 -21.79
N ARG A 24 0.79 -5.42 -22.32
CA ARG A 24 1.34 -5.96 -23.57
C ARG A 24 1.73 -7.43 -23.45
N SER A 25 2.34 -7.83 -22.33
CA SER A 25 2.75 -9.22 -22.12
C SER A 25 1.57 -10.19 -22.18
N ALA A 26 0.41 -9.77 -21.67
CA ALA A 26 -0.81 -10.58 -21.67
C ALA A 26 -1.41 -10.83 -23.06
N SER A 27 -1.02 -10.06 -24.09
CA SER A 27 -1.49 -10.26 -25.46
C SER A 27 -0.52 -11.05 -26.34
N VAL A 28 0.66 -11.42 -25.81
CA VAL A 28 1.64 -12.21 -26.54
C VAL A 28 1.32 -13.70 -26.36
N GLN A 29 1.20 -14.42 -27.47
CA GLN A 29 0.95 -15.85 -27.45
C GLN A 29 2.12 -16.59 -26.78
N GLY A 30 1.81 -17.45 -25.79
CA GLY A 30 2.82 -18.20 -25.05
C GLY A 30 3.58 -17.41 -23.99
N ALA A 31 3.16 -16.18 -23.68
CA ALA A 31 3.68 -15.49 -22.50
C ALA A 31 3.36 -16.26 -21.22
N GLU A 32 4.10 -16.02 -20.14
CA GLU A 32 3.79 -16.51 -18.79
C GLU A 32 3.23 -15.37 -17.94
N LEU A 33 2.55 -15.68 -16.83
CA LEU A 33 2.21 -14.63 -15.86
C LEU A 33 3.50 -14.06 -15.27
N LEU A 34 3.46 -12.79 -14.88
CA LEU A 34 4.59 -12.18 -14.15
C LEU A 34 4.77 -12.82 -12.76
N PHE A 35 3.69 -13.38 -12.18
CA PHE A 35 3.76 -14.22 -10.99
C PHE A 35 4.47 -15.56 -11.21
N ASP A 36 4.71 -15.99 -12.44
CA ASP A 36 5.47 -17.22 -12.71
C ASP A 36 6.91 -16.86 -13.11
N SER A 37 7.05 -15.97 -14.09
CA SER A 37 8.34 -15.60 -14.70
C SER A 37 9.18 -14.59 -13.91
N ALA A 38 8.55 -13.77 -13.06
CA ALA A 38 9.20 -12.64 -12.40
C ALA A 38 8.95 -12.56 -10.88
N THR A 39 8.48 -13.64 -10.25
CA THR A 39 8.11 -13.65 -8.82
C THR A 39 9.23 -13.25 -7.86
N TRP A 40 10.50 -13.39 -8.26
CA TRP A 40 11.63 -12.87 -7.49
C TRP A 40 11.53 -11.36 -7.19
N LEU A 41 10.85 -10.57 -8.02
CA LEU A 41 10.61 -9.14 -7.77
C LEU A 41 9.67 -8.92 -6.57
N VAL A 42 8.67 -9.78 -6.38
CA VAL A 42 7.76 -9.72 -5.22
C VAL A 42 8.55 -9.92 -3.94
N TRP A 43 9.48 -10.88 -3.94
CA TRP A 43 10.32 -11.17 -2.78
C TRP A 43 11.43 -10.14 -2.56
N LEU A 44 11.99 -9.55 -3.63
CA LEU A 44 13.03 -8.52 -3.53
C LEU A 44 12.48 -7.18 -3.03
N SER A 45 11.25 -6.84 -3.41
CA SER A 45 10.66 -5.53 -3.17
C SER A 45 10.64 -5.09 -1.68
N PRO A 46 10.25 -5.95 -0.71
CA PRO A 46 10.38 -5.66 0.71
C PRO A 46 11.80 -5.23 1.12
N PHE A 47 12.83 -5.95 0.67
CA PHE A 47 14.23 -5.65 1.01
C PHE A 47 14.68 -4.33 0.37
N ALA A 48 14.25 -4.05 -0.86
CA ALA A 48 14.50 -2.77 -1.51
C ALA A 48 13.87 -1.60 -0.73
N GLY A 49 12.67 -1.79 -0.17
CA GLY A 49 12.01 -0.81 0.70
C GLY A 49 12.79 -0.56 1.99
N VAL A 50 13.22 -1.63 2.67
CA VAL A 50 14.06 -1.54 3.88
C VAL A 50 15.39 -0.84 3.60
N LEU A 51 16.04 -1.18 2.49
CA LEU A 51 17.29 -0.52 2.06
C LEU A 51 17.06 0.96 1.80
N ALA A 52 15.97 1.33 1.14
CA ALA A 52 15.61 2.72 0.90
C ALA A 52 15.45 3.50 2.21
N ALA A 53 14.84 2.92 3.25
CA ALA A 53 14.76 3.51 4.59
C ALA A 53 16.13 3.83 5.18
N GLY A 54 17.06 2.87 5.10
CA GLY A 54 18.42 3.04 5.61
C GLY A 54 19.21 4.15 4.90
N VAL A 55 18.98 4.31 3.58
CA VAL A 55 19.68 5.31 2.74
C VAL A 55 19.08 6.70 2.88
N THR A 56 17.76 6.83 2.87
CA THR A 56 17.12 8.16 2.79
C THR A 56 16.97 8.83 4.14
N LYS A 57 16.72 8.06 5.21
CA LYS A 57 16.50 8.46 6.61
C LYS A 57 15.49 9.60 6.78
N ARG A 58 14.45 9.34 7.57
CA ARG A 58 13.44 10.36 7.87
C ARG A 58 14.04 11.58 8.59
N LYS A 59 13.65 12.78 8.15
CA LYS A 59 14.00 14.08 8.78
C LYS A 59 12.88 14.60 9.65
N ASP A 60 13.22 15.20 10.80
CA ASP A 60 12.23 15.82 11.68
C ASP A 60 11.63 17.08 11.05
N PRO A 61 10.39 17.47 11.43
CA PRO A 61 9.79 18.69 10.92
C PRO A 61 10.63 19.93 11.23
N VAL A 62 10.80 20.80 10.23
CA VAL A 62 11.58 22.04 10.35
C VAL A 62 10.78 23.22 9.83
N ILE A 63 11.05 24.41 10.36
CA ILE A 63 10.49 25.66 9.86
C ILE A 63 11.37 26.14 8.70
N GLU A 64 10.78 26.33 7.53
CA GLU A 64 11.42 26.83 6.32
C GLU A 64 10.74 28.14 5.91
N GLY A 65 11.34 29.27 6.31
CA GLY A 65 10.73 30.60 6.13
C GLY A 65 9.41 30.71 6.88
N GLU A 66 8.32 30.98 6.15
CA GLU A 66 6.96 31.11 6.71
C GLU A 66 6.18 29.78 6.72
N ARG A 67 6.81 28.65 6.41
CA ARG A 67 6.15 27.34 6.30
C ARG A 67 6.80 26.31 7.20
N VAL A 68 6.04 25.26 7.54
CA VAL A 68 6.55 24.10 8.27
C VAL A 68 6.68 22.93 7.31
N LEU A 69 7.90 22.42 7.11
CA LEU A 69 8.13 21.17 6.40
C LEU A 69 7.70 20.01 7.30
N ARG A 70 6.45 19.57 7.15
CA ARG A 70 5.86 18.49 7.96
C ARG A 70 6.26 17.09 7.51
N HIS A 71 6.47 16.91 6.20
CA HIS A 71 6.81 15.64 5.57
C HIS A 71 7.99 15.84 4.62
N ASP A 72 9.03 15.04 4.81
CA ASP A 72 10.23 15.05 3.98
C ASP A 72 10.07 14.15 2.73
N ASP A 73 11.06 14.19 1.85
CA ASP A 73 11.02 13.47 0.56
C ASP A 73 10.86 11.95 0.72
N ALA A 74 11.48 11.39 1.76
CA ALA A 74 11.32 9.97 2.10
C ALA A 74 9.86 9.65 2.45
N ALA A 75 9.20 10.49 3.26
CA ALA A 75 7.79 10.36 3.62
C ALA A 75 6.87 10.40 2.41
N ILE A 76 7.15 11.33 1.48
CA ILE A 76 6.34 11.52 0.29
C ILE A 76 6.49 10.29 -0.60
N LEU A 77 7.72 9.82 -0.83
CA LEU A 77 7.97 8.68 -1.69
C LEU A 77 7.37 7.39 -1.15
N GLU A 78 7.57 7.06 0.13
CA GLU A 78 6.99 5.85 0.73
C GLU A 78 5.45 5.90 0.72
N HIS A 79 4.87 7.08 0.99
CA HIS A 79 3.42 7.26 0.99
C HIS A 79 2.81 7.09 -0.40
N TRP A 80 3.38 7.71 -1.43
CA TRP A 80 2.86 7.60 -2.79
C TRP A 80 3.11 6.22 -3.41
N ALA A 81 4.24 5.57 -3.09
CA ALA A 81 4.46 4.18 -3.51
C ALA A 81 3.40 3.25 -2.90
N HIS A 82 3.18 3.33 -1.58
CA HIS A 82 2.12 2.56 -0.93
C HIS A 82 0.74 2.92 -1.50
N GLY A 83 0.39 4.21 -1.58
CA GLY A 83 -0.92 4.69 -2.00
C GLY A 83 -1.29 4.31 -3.44
N ILE A 84 -0.37 4.48 -4.40
CA ILE A 84 -0.60 4.10 -5.80
C ILE A 84 -0.69 2.58 -5.92
N GLY A 85 0.20 1.84 -5.25
CA GLY A 85 0.16 0.38 -5.18
C GLY A 85 -1.21 -0.11 -4.68
N THR A 86 -1.65 0.39 -3.51
CA THR A 86 -2.95 0.07 -2.92
C THR A 86 -4.12 0.39 -3.87
N ALA A 87 -4.12 1.56 -4.51
CA ALA A 87 -5.20 1.95 -5.42
C ALA A 87 -5.31 1.00 -6.62
N VAL A 88 -4.19 0.65 -7.26
CA VAL A 88 -4.19 -0.25 -8.42
C VAL A 88 -4.46 -1.70 -7.99
N LEU A 89 -3.98 -2.15 -6.84
CA LEU A 89 -4.33 -3.45 -6.25
C LEU A 89 -5.84 -3.56 -6.01
N LEU A 90 -6.46 -2.54 -5.43
CA LEU A 90 -7.90 -2.52 -5.19
C LEU A 90 -8.69 -2.63 -6.50
N VAL A 91 -8.36 -1.81 -7.49
CA VAL A 91 -9.06 -1.81 -8.79
C VAL A 91 -8.88 -3.14 -9.52
N SER A 92 -7.65 -3.67 -9.57
CA SER A 92 -7.37 -4.93 -10.25
C SER A 92 -7.95 -6.14 -9.51
N GLY A 93 -7.94 -6.14 -8.17
CA GLY A 93 -8.58 -7.17 -7.36
C GLY A 93 -10.10 -7.20 -7.55
N ILE A 94 -10.76 -6.04 -7.50
CA ILE A 94 -12.20 -5.96 -7.81
C ILE A 94 -12.51 -6.44 -9.23
N ALA A 95 -11.66 -6.09 -10.21
CA ALA A 95 -11.86 -6.51 -11.59
C ALA A 95 -11.73 -8.03 -11.76
N LEU A 96 -10.78 -8.67 -11.06
CA LEU A 96 -10.59 -10.13 -11.05
C LEU A 96 -11.72 -10.88 -10.30
N GLY A 97 -12.52 -10.16 -9.53
CA GLY A 97 -13.55 -10.72 -8.65
C GLY A 97 -13.00 -11.04 -7.26
N PHE A 98 -13.89 -11.00 -6.27
CA PHE A 98 -13.55 -11.25 -4.86
C PHE A 98 -14.79 -11.77 -4.14
N LEU A 99 -14.65 -12.75 -3.26
CA LEU A 99 -15.75 -13.33 -2.47
C LEU A 99 -17.03 -13.61 -3.30
N PHE A 100 -18.04 -12.76 -3.17
CA PHE A 100 -19.36 -12.87 -3.83
C PHE A 100 -19.51 -11.96 -5.06
N VAL A 101 -18.49 -11.18 -5.39
CA VAL A 101 -18.43 -10.34 -6.59
C VAL A 101 -17.77 -11.15 -7.70
N PRO A 102 -18.52 -11.52 -8.76
CA PRO A 102 -17.95 -12.25 -9.88
C PRO A 102 -16.91 -11.39 -10.59
N SER A 103 -15.98 -12.05 -11.28
CA SER A 103 -15.02 -11.36 -12.15
C SER A 103 -15.74 -10.40 -13.10
N LEU A 104 -15.31 -9.14 -13.10
CA LEU A 104 -15.77 -8.13 -14.05
C LEU A 104 -15.09 -8.30 -15.41
N LEU A 105 -14.02 -9.11 -15.43
CA LEU A 105 -13.27 -9.52 -16.61
C LEU A 105 -13.85 -10.84 -17.11
N GLY A 106 -13.91 -11.03 -18.43
CA GLY A 106 -14.34 -12.29 -19.03
C GLY A 106 -13.32 -13.42 -18.81
N ALA A 107 -12.69 -13.90 -19.88
CA ALA A 107 -11.67 -14.95 -19.80
C ALA A 107 -10.48 -14.62 -20.71
N GLY A 108 -9.36 -15.32 -20.50
CA GLY A 108 -8.17 -15.20 -21.35
C GLY A 108 -7.40 -13.90 -21.11
N ALA A 109 -7.07 -13.20 -22.19
CA ALA A 109 -6.16 -12.04 -22.17
C ALA A 109 -6.54 -10.91 -21.18
N PRO A 110 -7.81 -10.52 -21.00
CA PRO A 110 -8.17 -9.49 -20.01
C PRO A 110 -7.87 -9.89 -18.56
N VAL A 111 -8.12 -11.15 -18.20
CA VAL A 111 -7.81 -11.68 -16.85
C VAL A 111 -6.29 -11.72 -16.65
N TRP A 112 -5.55 -12.18 -17.65
CA TRP A 112 -4.09 -12.16 -17.64
C TRP A 112 -3.49 -10.77 -17.51
N ALA A 113 -4.03 -9.80 -18.24
CA ALA A 113 -3.59 -8.41 -18.16
C ALA A 113 -3.84 -7.86 -16.75
N ALA A 114 -5.00 -8.14 -16.16
CA ALA A 114 -5.31 -7.72 -14.79
C ALA A 114 -4.39 -8.39 -13.75
N MET A 115 -4.08 -9.69 -13.90
CA MET A 115 -3.11 -10.38 -13.04
C MET A 115 -1.71 -9.75 -13.14
N ASN A 116 -1.24 -9.44 -14.35
CA ASN A 116 0.07 -8.80 -14.55
C ASN A 116 0.09 -7.34 -14.06
N VAL A 117 -1.01 -6.60 -14.19
CA VAL A 117 -1.16 -5.27 -13.59
C VAL A 117 -1.15 -5.36 -12.06
N HIS A 118 -1.87 -6.34 -11.49
CA HIS A 118 -1.89 -6.61 -10.07
C HIS A 118 -0.48 -6.93 -9.57
N PHE A 119 0.29 -7.75 -10.30
CA PHE A 119 1.70 -8.03 -10.02
C PHE A 119 2.55 -6.74 -9.93
N VAL A 120 2.46 -5.84 -10.92
CA VAL A 120 3.21 -4.59 -10.90
C VAL A 120 2.83 -3.76 -9.67
N ALA A 121 1.55 -3.71 -9.34
CA ALA A 121 1.06 -3.01 -8.16
C ALA A 121 1.54 -3.66 -6.85
N VAL A 122 1.61 -4.99 -6.76
CA VAL A 122 2.20 -5.73 -5.61
C VAL A 122 3.64 -5.31 -5.40
N VAL A 123 4.46 -5.25 -6.45
CA VAL A 123 5.86 -4.85 -6.35
C VAL A 123 5.99 -3.43 -5.79
N VAL A 124 5.21 -2.46 -6.27
CA VAL A 124 5.26 -1.08 -5.77
C VAL A 124 4.71 -0.96 -4.35
N PHE A 125 3.60 -1.65 -4.06
CA PHE A 125 2.96 -1.67 -2.75
C PHE A 125 3.88 -2.26 -1.67
N LEU A 126 4.51 -3.41 -1.92
CA LEU A 126 5.44 -4.03 -0.97
C LEU A 126 6.65 -3.12 -0.72
N PHE A 127 7.20 -2.49 -1.77
CA PHE A 127 8.30 -1.54 -1.64
C PHE A 127 7.90 -0.38 -0.72
N GLY A 128 6.79 0.30 -1.02
CA GLY A 128 6.32 1.44 -0.23
C GLY A 128 6.00 1.07 1.22
N THR A 129 5.38 -0.09 1.42
CA THR A 129 4.97 -0.56 2.76
C THR A 129 6.16 -0.91 3.63
N PHE A 130 7.15 -1.65 3.11
CA PHE A 130 8.34 -2.01 3.87
C PHE A 130 9.29 -0.82 4.05
N TYR A 131 9.30 0.12 3.11
CA TYR A 131 9.99 1.40 3.28
C TYR A 131 9.41 2.20 4.44
N TYR A 132 8.08 2.38 4.48
CA TYR A 132 7.39 3.01 5.61
C TYR A 132 7.62 2.24 6.92
N GLY A 133 7.49 0.92 6.90
CA GLY A 133 7.65 0.06 8.07
C GLY A 133 9.06 0.17 8.67
N ALA A 134 10.10 0.13 7.83
CA ALA A 134 11.48 0.29 8.26
C ALA A 134 11.75 1.70 8.80
N ASN A 135 11.26 2.75 8.14
CA ASN A 135 11.38 4.12 8.65
C ASN A 135 10.68 4.31 10.01
N THR A 136 9.55 3.62 10.20
CA THR A 136 8.80 3.61 11.46
C THR A 136 9.57 2.89 12.56
N ALA A 137 10.19 1.73 12.25
CA ALA A 137 11.02 0.98 13.18
C ALA A 137 12.30 1.74 13.58
N LEU A 138 12.91 2.47 12.64
CA LEU A 138 14.09 3.30 12.88
C LEU A 138 13.78 4.57 13.69
N ALA A 139 12.51 4.97 13.78
CA ALA A 139 12.08 6.19 14.45
C ALA A 139 10.84 5.96 15.33
N LEU A 140 11.00 5.16 16.39
CA LEU A 140 9.90 4.75 17.30
C LEU A 140 9.05 5.91 17.84
N LYS A 141 9.64 7.10 18.04
CA LYS A 141 8.89 8.32 18.43
C LYS A 141 7.76 8.62 17.43
N ARG A 142 8.00 8.43 16.13
CA ARG A 142 7.02 8.67 15.06
C ARG A 142 5.94 7.60 15.04
N PHE A 143 6.30 6.35 15.36
CA PHE A 143 5.31 5.31 15.53
C PHE A 143 4.34 5.66 16.66
N ALA A 144 4.86 6.13 17.80
CA ALA A 144 4.04 6.57 18.93
C ALA A 144 3.09 7.73 18.58
N GLU A 145 3.42 8.59 17.61
CA GLU A 145 2.52 9.65 17.14
C GLU A 145 1.25 9.11 16.45
N HIS A 146 1.29 7.89 15.90
CA HIS A 146 0.18 7.24 15.21
C HIS A 146 -0.67 6.35 16.13
N LEU A 147 -0.23 6.10 17.37
CA LEU A 147 -0.97 5.26 18.30
C LEU A 147 -2.08 6.04 19.02
N PRO A 148 -3.28 5.45 19.16
CA PRO A 148 -4.38 6.10 19.87
C PRO A 148 -4.05 6.35 21.33
N THR A 149 -4.71 7.36 21.89
CA THR A 149 -4.64 7.65 23.32
C THR A 149 -5.84 7.06 24.05
N ARG A 150 -5.90 7.24 25.38
CA ARG A 150 -7.06 6.85 26.19
C ARG A 150 -8.38 7.51 25.73
N ASP A 151 -8.29 8.63 25.03
CA ASP A 151 -9.43 9.42 24.57
C ASP A 151 -9.89 9.02 23.15
N ALA A 152 -9.31 7.95 22.58
CA ALA A 152 -9.50 7.58 21.18
C ALA A 152 -10.96 7.42 20.76
N ILE A 153 -11.76 6.74 21.58
CA ILE A 153 -13.17 6.47 21.29
C ILE A 153 -13.99 7.77 21.34
N ASP A 154 -13.84 8.57 22.40
CA ASP A 154 -14.59 9.83 22.57
C ASP A 154 -14.25 10.83 21.46
N TYR A 155 -12.97 11.04 21.19
CA TYR A 155 -12.53 12.05 20.24
C TYR A 155 -12.87 11.63 18.80
N THR A 156 -12.77 10.34 18.48
CA THR A 156 -13.21 9.82 17.17
C THR A 156 -14.72 10.00 16.98
N ARG A 157 -15.53 9.66 18.00
CA ARG A 157 -16.98 9.88 17.98
C ARG A 157 -17.33 11.35 17.77
N ARG A 158 -16.65 12.26 18.46
CA ARG A 158 -16.87 13.72 18.32
C ARG A 158 -16.46 14.25 16.97
N HIS A 159 -15.31 13.82 16.45
CA HIS A 159 -14.82 14.21 15.13
C HIS A 159 -15.84 13.81 14.05
N TYR A 160 -16.14 12.51 13.92
CA TYR A 160 -17.08 12.05 12.89
C TYR A 160 -18.51 12.53 13.15
N GLY A 161 -18.93 12.61 14.41
CA GLY A 161 -20.25 13.14 14.73
C GLY A 161 -20.43 14.60 14.26
N LEU A 162 -19.40 15.44 14.37
CA LEU A 162 -19.46 16.79 13.81
C LEU A 162 -19.48 16.80 12.28
N LEU A 163 -18.68 15.95 11.62
CA LEU A 163 -18.71 15.81 10.16
C LEU A 163 -20.08 15.33 9.65
N LEU A 164 -20.80 14.52 10.45
CA LEU A 164 -22.14 14.04 10.16
C LEU A 164 -23.26 15.02 10.62
N GLY A 165 -22.90 16.20 11.14
CA GLY A 165 -23.86 17.27 11.46
C GLY A 165 -24.44 17.25 12.88
N PHE A 166 -23.92 16.45 13.80
CA PHE A 166 -24.37 16.43 15.20
C PHE A 166 -23.84 17.65 15.98
N LYS A 167 -24.58 18.76 15.91
CA LYS A 167 -24.21 20.07 16.48
C LYS A 167 -24.06 20.15 18.01
N LYS A 168 -24.46 19.10 18.74
CA LYS A 168 -24.33 19.03 20.21
C LYS A 168 -22.93 18.60 20.66
N LEU A 169 -22.08 18.14 19.74
CA LEU A 169 -20.73 17.69 20.03
C LEU A 169 -19.75 18.87 19.97
N THR A 170 -18.63 18.77 20.67
CA THR A 170 -17.56 19.76 20.63
C THR A 170 -16.36 19.20 19.89
N PHE A 171 -15.66 20.06 19.14
CA PHE A 171 -14.51 19.62 18.35
C PHE A 171 -13.41 19.07 19.28
N PRO A 172 -12.83 17.88 19.00
CA PRO A 172 -11.76 17.32 19.82
C PRO A 172 -10.48 18.14 19.74
N PRO A 173 -9.65 18.18 20.80
CA PRO A 173 -8.31 18.74 20.74
C PRO A 173 -7.50 18.12 19.60
N GLU A 174 -6.83 18.96 18.81
CA GLU A 174 -5.97 18.53 17.71
C GLU A 174 -4.52 18.38 18.19
N ARG A 175 -3.87 17.28 17.79
CA ARG A 175 -2.42 17.09 17.89
C ARG A 175 -1.86 16.97 16.48
N LYS A 176 -0.66 16.40 16.32
CA LYS A 176 -0.14 16.09 14.97
C LYS A 176 -1.16 15.28 14.17
N TYR A 177 -1.74 14.22 14.73
CA TYR A 177 -2.83 13.46 14.12
C TYR A 177 -4.05 13.44 15.03
N PHE A 178 -5.25 13.52 14.45
CA PHE A 178 -6.51 13.32 15.14
C PHE A 178 -6.62 11.88 15.65
N GLU A 179 -7.37 11.68 16.74
CA GLU A 179 -7.65 10.32 17.23
C GLU A 179 -8.39 9.45 16.19
N SER A 180 -9.23 10.05 15.34
CA SER A 180 -9.85 9.34 14.22
C SER A 180 -8.83 8.84 13.18
N GLU A 181 -7.80 9.63 12.89
CA GLU A 181 -6.71 9.23 11.98
C GLU A 181 -5.88 8.10 12.58
N LYS A 182 -5.62 8.13 13.89
CA LYS A 182 -4.92 7.07 14.61
C LYS A 182 -5.72 5.76 14.68
N MET A 183 -7.05 5.86 14.85
CA MET A 183 -7.92 4.69 14.79
C MET A 183 -7.98 4.11 13.37
N ALA A 184 -8.07 4.96 12.35
CA ALA A 184 -7.98 4.54 10.95
C ALA A 184 -6.62 3.89 10.64
N PHE A 185 -5.55 4.39 11.24
CA PHE A 185 -4.21 3.80 11.10
C PHE A 185 -4.13 2.37 11.65
N ILE A 186 -4.79 2.05 12.77
CA ILE A 186 -4.85 0.66 13.26
C ILE A 186 -5.51 -0.26 12.25
N LEU A 187 -6.66 0.15 11.71
CA LEU A 187 -7.36 -0.63 10.68
C LEU A 187 -6.46 -0.81 9.45
N ALA A 188 -5.86 0.28 8.97
CA ALA A 188 -4.94 0.23 7.84
C ALA A 188 -3.75 -0.71 8.08
N LEU A 189 -3.16 -0.68 9.28
CA LEU A 189 -2.06 -1.57 9.66
C LEU A 189 -2.49 -3.03 9.67
N VAL A 190 -3.58 -3.36 10.36
CA VAL A 190 -4.09 -4.74 10.46
C VAL A 190 -4.46 -5.28 9.08
N SER A 191 -5.24 -4.51 8.30
CA SER A 191 -5.62 -4.91 6.94
C SER A 191 -4.40 -5.08 6.04
N THR A 192 -3.42 -4.18 6.11
CA THR A 192 -2.17 -4.29 5.33
C THR A 192 -1.41 -5.57 5.68
N VAL A 193 -1.28 -5.90 6.97
CA VAL A 193 -0.60 -7.14 7.40
C VAL A 193 -1.35 -8.37 6.90
N VAL A 194 -2.68 -8.41 7.02
CA VAL A 194 -3.50 -9.52 6.53
C VAL A 194 -3.33 -9.69 5.03
N ILE A 195 -3.52 -8.63 4.24
CA ILE A 195 -3.41 -8.66 2.77
C ILE A 195 -2.01 -9.09 2.32
N ILE A 196 -0.95 -8.61 2.98
CA ILE A 196 0.42 -9.05 2.67
C ILE A 196 0.59 -10.53 2.99
N ALA A 197 0.21 -10.97 4.18
CA ALA A 197 0.41 -12.35 4.59
C ALA A 197 -0.36 -13.33 3.67
N THR A 198 -1.64 -13.06 3.43
CA THR A 198 -2.47 -13.91 2.56
C THR A 198 -2.06 -13.80 1.10
N GLY A 199 -1.65 -12.61 0.65
CA GLY A 199 -1.13 -12.40 -0.71
C GLY A 199 0.15 -13.15 -0.97
N LEU A 200 1.10 -13.15 -0.02
CA LEU A 200 2.35 -13.92 -0.13
C LEU A 200 2.10 -15.43 -0.12
N VAL A 201 1.08 -15.92 0.59
CA VAL A 201 0.66 -17.33 0.49
C VAL A 201 0.13 -17.64 -0.93
N LYS A 202 -0.71 -16.77 -1.50
CA LYS A 202 -1.21 -16.92 -2.88
C LYS A 202 -0.05 -16.88 -3.89
N VAL A 203 0.92 -15.98 -3.71
CA VAL A 203 2.15 -15.92 -4.54
C VAL A 203 3.00 -17.17 -4.40
N ALA A 204 3.18 -17.69 -3.18
CA ALA A 204 3.97 -18.90 -2.95
C ALA A 204 3.40 -20.12 -3.69
N ALA A 205 2.07 -20.19 -3.87
CA ALA A 205 1.42 -21.25 -4.63
C ALA A 205 1.80 -21.30 -6.12
N HIS A 206 2.44 -20.25 -6.66
CA HIS A 206 3.03 -20.27 -8.01
C HIS A 206 4.39 -20.98 -8.05
N ALA A 207 5.06 -21.17 -6.91
CA ALA A 207 6.41 -21.71 -6.84
C ALA A 207 6.51 -23.04 -6.07
N ILE A 208 5.62 -23.28 -5.11
CA ILE A 208 5.60 -24.47 -4.26
C ILE A 208 4.18 -25.01 -4.10
N ASP A 209 4.07 -26.30 -3.77
CA ASP A 209 2.79 -26.93 -3.45
C ASP A 209 2.31 -26.48 -2.06
N VAL A 210 1.41 -25.49 -2.03
CA VAL A 210 0.83 -24.94 -0.80
C VAL A 210 -0.39 -25.79 -0.40
N PRO A 211 -0.49 -26.26 0.86
CA PRO A 211 -1.62 -27.07 1.30
C PRO A 211 -2.98 -26.40 1.02
N GLY A 212 -3.93 -27.18 0.48
CA GLY A 212 -5.24 -26.65 0.08
C GLY A 212 -6.03 -25.97 1.20
N TRP A 213 -5.91 -26.44 2.46
CA TRP A 213 -6.56 -25.80 3.61
C TRP A 213 -6.03 -24.39 3.87
N LEU A 214 -4.74 -24.15 3.62
CA LEU A 214 -4.11 -22.85 3.83
C LEU A 214 -4.59 -21.86 2.75
N LEU A 215 -4.69 -22.31 1.50
CA LEU A 215 -5.28 -21.52 0.41
C LEU A 215 -6.77 -21.23 0.66
N ALA A 216 -7.51 -22.19 1.21
CA ALA A 216 -8.93 -22.03 1.54
C ALA A 216 -9.19 -20.99 2.65
N VAL A 217 -8.20 -20.72 3.52
CA VAL A 217 -8.25 -19.62 4.50
C VAL A 217 -7.69 -18.33 3.91
N ALA A 218 -6.55 -18.40 3.23
CA ALA A 218 -5.86 -17.21 2.72
C ALA A 218 -6.69 -16.49 1.65
N THR A 219 -7.38 -17.23 0.78
CA THR A 219 -8.18 -16.63 -0.30
C THR A 219 -9.30 -15.75 0.23
N PRO A 220 -10.27 -16.23 1.03
CA PRO A 220 -11.35 -15.39 1.55
C PRO A 220 -10.89 -14.35 2.57
N ALA A 221 -9.70 -14.49 3.18
CA ALA A 221 -9.13 -13.46 4.04
C ALA A 221 -8.39 -12.36 3.26
N HIS A 222 -7.95 -12.66 2.04
CA HIS A 222 -7.33 -11.70 1.12
C HIS A 222 -8.38 -10.90 0.35
N ASP A 223 -9.44 -11.59 -0.08
CA ASP A 223 -10.59 -11.05 -0.80
C ASP A 223 -11.48 -10.17 0.09
#